data_AF-A0A2I0VMJ4-F1
#
_entry.id   AF-A0A2I0VMJ4-F1
#
_cell.length_a   1.000
_cell.length_b   1.000
_cell.length_c   1.000
_cell.angle_alpha   90.00
_cell.angle_beta   90.00
_cell.angle_gamma   90.00
#
_symmetry.space_group_name_H-M   'P 1'
#
loop_
_entity.id
_entity.type
_entity.pdbx_description
1 polymer ?
#
loop_
_entity_poly.entity_id
_entity_poly.type
_entity_poly.pdbx_seq_one_letter_code
_entity_poly.pdbx_strand_id
1 'polypeptide(L)' 'MIRFVVGEDGVWKVKEFIESHNHELDRPEDQHLLRSCRNISDENISVLKSMIEAGIRIVDAFTYLCDEAGGVENI' A
#
# COMPACT_ATOMS: atom_id res chain seq x y z
N MET A 1 -7.19 0.17 -16.16
CA MET A 1 -6.41 1.44 -16.26
C MET A 1 -7.36 2.63 -16.33
N ILE A 2 -7.10 3.72 -15.59
CA ILE A 2 -7.88 4.96 -15.68
C ILE A 2 -7.09 5.99 -16.50
N ARG A 3 -7.73 6.63 -17.48
CA ARG A 3 -7.14 7.75 -18.23
C ARG A 3 -7.70 9.06 -17.70
N PHE A 4 -6.80 9.99 -17.41
CA PHE A 4 -7.14 11.33 -16.97
C PHE A 4 -6.85 12.36 -18.06
N VAL A 5 -7.56 13.47 -18.01
CA VAL A 5 -7.30 14.68 -18.81
C VAL A 5 -7.34 15.90 -17.91
N VAL A 6 -6.55 16.92 -18.25
CA VAL A 6 -6.60 18.23 -17.58
C VAL A 6 -7.51 19.14 -18.39
N GLY A 7 -8.53 19.70 -17.74
CA GLY A 7 -9.40 20.70 -18.38
C GLY A 7 -8.71 22.06 -18.53
N GLU A 8 -9.34 22.96 -19.29
CA GLU A 8 -8.86 24.35 -19.43
C GLU A 8 -8.85 25.12 -18.09
N ASP A 9 -9.66 24.65 -17.13
CA ASP A 9 -9.71 25.08 -15.73
C ASP A 9 -8.53 24.56 -14.87
N GLY A 10 -7.65 23.74 -15.45
CA GLY A 10 -6.54 23.09 -14.75
C GLY A 10 -6.97 21.90 -13.88
N VAL A 11 -8.26 21.51 -13.92
CA VAL A 11 -8.80 20.44 -13.09
C VAL A 11 -8.64 19.10 -13.79
N TRP A 12 -8.13 18.11 -13.07
CA TRP A 12 -8.04 16.73 -13.55
C TRP A 12 -9.42 16.08 -13.58
N LYS A 13 -9.80 15.52 -14.72
CA LYS A 13 -11.06 14.80 -14.94
C LYS A 13 -10.77 13.39 -15.43
N VAL A 14 -11.57 12.43 -14.98
CA VAL A 14 -11.51 11.07 -15.51
C VAL A 14 -12.13 11.06 -16.90
N LYS A 15 -11.38 10.59 -17.89
CA LYS A 15 -11.84 10.47 -19.28
C LYS A 15 -12.40 9.08 -19.57
N GLU A 16 -11.66 8.05 -19.19
CA GLU A 16 -11.99 6.66 -19.53
C GLU A 16 -11.59 5.71 -18.41
N PHE A 17 -12.44 4.70 -18.20
CA PHE A 17 -12.14 3.49 -17.43
C PHE A 17 -11.93 2.35 -18.41
N ILE A 18 -10.72 1.81 -18.45
CA ILE A 18 -10.36 0.68 -19.31
C ILE A 18 -10.27 -0.56 -18.43
N GLU A 19 -11.30 -1.41 -18.53
CA GLU A 19 -11.38 -2.67 -17.79
C GLU A 19 -10.57 -3.80 -18.44
N SER A 20 -10.27 -3.72 -19.73
CA SER A 20 -9.46 -4.74 -20.41
C SER A 20 -7.99 -4.58 -20.04
N HIS A 21 -7.39 -5.66 -19.54
CA HIS A 21 -5.96 -5.79 -19.32
C HIS A 21 -5.36 -6.69 -20.41
N ASN A 22 -4.06 -6.55 -20.69
CA ASN A 22 -3.31 -7.45 -21.58
C ASN A 22 -2.64 -8.61 -20.81
N HIS A 23 -2.92 -8.72 -19.52
CA HIS A 23 -2.47 -9.76 -18.61
C HIS A 23 -3.55 -10.00 -17.53
N GLU A 24 -3.44 -11.09 -16.79
CA GLU A 24 -4.31 -11.35 -15.62
C GLU A 24 -3.99 -10.41 -14.47
N LEU A 25 -4.99 -10.05 -13.66
CA LEU A 25 -4.76 -9.26 -12.45
C LEU A 25 -3.89 -10.04 -11.45
N ASP A 26 -3.05 -9.31 -10.72
CA ASP A 26 -2.21 -9.90 -9.68
C ASP A 26 -3.07 -10.57 -8.61
N ARG A 27 -2.55 -11.68 -8.06
CA ARG A 27 -3.23 -12.41 -6.99
C ARG A 27 -3.16 -11.63 -5.67
N PRO A 28 -4.13 -11.82 -4.75
CA PRO A 28 -4.06 -11.21 -3.42
C PRO A 28 -2.76 -11.54 -2.68
N GLU A 29 -2.23 -12.76 -2.86
CA GLU A 29 -0.96 -13.23 -2.29
C GLU A 29 0.25 -12.38 -2.76
N ASP A 30 0.17 -11.83 -3.97
CA ASP A 30 1.21 -11.02 -4.61
C ASP A 30 1.02 -9.52 -4.36
N GLN A 31 0.01 -9.11 -3.58
CA GLN A 31 -0.31 -7.72 -3.30
C GLN A 31 0.89 -6.94 -2.72
N HIS A 32 1.73 -7.59 -1.92
CA HIS A 32 2.95 -7.00 -1.36
C HIS A 32 3.96 -6.53 -2.43
N LEU A 33 3.89 -7.08 -3.64
CA LEU A 33 4.71 -6.67 -4.79
C LEU A 33 4.22 -5.35 -5.41
N LEU A 34 2.94 -5.00 -5.22
CA LEU A 34 2.34 -3.78 -5.74
C LEU A 34 2.80 -2.55 -4.96
N ARG A 35 3.40 -1.59 -5.64
CA ARG A 35 3.86 -0.34 -5.00
C ARG A 35 2.73 0.46 -4.35
N SER A 36 1.54 0.44 -4.95
CA SER A 36 0.34 1.10 -4.41
C SER A 36 -0.16 0.49 -3.11
N CYS A 37 0.16 -0.77 -2.86
CA CYS A 37 -0.24 -1.50 -1.66
C CYS A 37 0.83 -1.42 -0.56
N ARG A 38 2.03 -0.91 -0.86
CA ARG A 38 3.07 -0.59 0.14
C ARG A 38 2.80 0.76 0.80
N ASN A 39 1.64 0.90 1.46
CA ASN A 39 1.29 2.11 2.18
C ASN A 39 1.21 1.81 3.68
N ILE A 40 2.09 2.42 4.47
CA ILE A 40 2.10 2.32 5.93
C ILE A 40 1.66 3.69 6.46
N SER A 41 0.75 3.69 7.44
CA SER A 41 0.28 4.93 8.06
C SER A 41 1.41 5.62 8.84
N ASP A 42 1.35 6.95 8.95
CA ASP A 42 2.36 7.72 9.69
C ASP A 42 2.46 7.28 11.15
N GLU A 43 1.35 6.85 11.75
CA GLU A 43 1.31 6.31 13.11
C GLU A 43 2.11 5.01 13.20
N ASN A 44 1.89 4.07 12.27
CA ASN A 44 2.63 2.81 12.22
C ASN A 44 4.13 3.03 11.96
N ILE A 45 4.50 4.03 11.16
CA ILE A 45 5.90 4.44 10.97
C ILE A 45 6.49 4.95 12.28
N SER A 46 5.75 5.75 13.05
CA SER A 46 6.21 6.29 14.34
C SER A 46 6.46 5.17 15.37
N VAL A 47 5.54 4.20 15.44
CA VAL A 47 5.68 3.02 16.31
C VAL A 47 6.91 2.20 15.91
N LEU A 48 7.07 1.90 14.62
CA LEU A 48 8.25 1.18 14.11
C LEU A 48 9.57 1.89 14.45
N LYS A 49 9.63 3.22 14.31
CA LYS A 49 10.83 3.99 14.68
C LYS A 49 11.16 3.85 16.17
N SER A 50 10.13 3.94 17.02
CA SER A 50 10.27 3.79 18.47
C SER A 50 10.77 2.40 18.86
N MET A 51 10.29 1.36 18.17
CA MET A 51 10.76 -0.01 18.36
C MET A 51 12.23 -0.19 17.96
N ILE A 52 12.63 0.36 16.81
CA ILE A 52 14.03 0.31 16.36
C ILE A 52 14.94 1.05 17.36
N GLU A 53 14.52 2.22 17.85
CA GLU A 53 15.28 3.00 18.85
C GLU A 53 15.42 2.25 20.18
N ALA A 54 14.39 1.49 20.58
CA ALA A 54 14.45 0.59 21.74
C ALA A 54 15.30 -0.68 21.51
N GLY A 55 15.88 -0.86 20.32
CA GLY A 55 16.70 -2.02 19.98
C GLY A 55 15.90 -3.29 19.68
N ILE A 56 14.59 -3.17 19.46
CA ILE A 56 13.73 -4.29 19.04
C ILE A 56 14.12 -4.68 17.61
N ARG A 57 14.28 -5.99 17.37
CA ARG A 57 14.66 -6.47 16.04
C ARG A 57 13.51 -6.22 15.07
N ILE A 58 13.85 -5.92 13.83
CA ILE A 58 12.87 -5.65 12.76
C ILE A 58 11.87 -6.81 12.61
N VAL A 59 12.30 -8.06 12.81
CA VAL A 59 11.42 -9.24 12.77
C VAL A 59 10.35 -9.21 13.86
N ASP A 60 10.70 -8.77 15.06
CA ASP A 60 9.76 -8.70 16.19
C ASP A 60 8.80 -7.51 15.99
N ALA A 61 9.32 -6.38 15.48
CA ALA A 61 8.51 -5.21 15.13
C ALA A 61 7.51 -5.49 13.99
N PHE A 62 7.92 -6.25 12.98
CA PHE A 62 7.04 -6.70 11.90
C PHE A 62 5.96 -7.66 12.42
N THR A 63 6.31 -8.59 13.30
CA THR A 63 5.35 -9.51 13.91
C THR A 63 4.27 -8.75 14.69
N TYR A 64 4.67 -7.76 15.47
CA TYR A 64 3.73 -6.87 16.17
C TYR A 64 2.76 -6.16 15.23
N LEU A 65 3.25 -5.62 14.11
CA LEU A 65 2.36 -5.01 13.12
C LEU A 65 1.36 -6.02 12.55
N CYS A 66 1.81 -7.23 12.23
CA CYS A 66 0.93 -8.29 11.69
C CYS A 66 -0.18 -8.61 12.68
N ASP A 67 0.15 -8.71 13.97
CA ASP A 67 -0.82 -8.97 15.02
C ASP A 67 -1.84 -7.83 15.15
N GLU A 68 -1.39 -6.56 15.11
CA GLU A 68 -2.27 -5.38 15.14
C GLU A 68 -3.19 -5.30 13.92
N ALA A 69 -2.69 -5.68 12.74
CA ALA A 69 -3.47 -5.76 11.51
C ALA A 69 -4.44 -6.96 11.48
N GLY A 70 -4.39 -7.84 12.49
CA GLY A 70 -5.21 -9.05 12.57
C GLY A 70 -4.76 -10.16 11.62
N GLY A 71 -3.50 -10.15 11.18
CA GLY A 71 -2.90 -11.12 10.28
C GLY A 71 -1.94 -10.49 9.27
N VAL A 72 -1.00 -11.31 8.75
CA VAL A 72 -0.06 -10.90 7.70
C VAL A 72 -0.80 -10.57 6.40
N GLU A 73 -1.93 -11.21 6.16
CA GLU A 73 -2.81 -10.97 5.02
C GLU A 73 -3.40 -9.56 4.97
N ASN A 74 -3.34 -8.82 6.08
CA ASN A 74 -3.88 -7.47 6.22
C ASN A 74 -2.79 -6.38 6.24
N ILE A 75 -1.53 -6.75 5.97
CA ILE A 75 -0.38 -5.85 5.80
C ILE A 75 0.04 -5.75 4.34
#